data_AF-A0A842SKZ3-F1
#
_entry.id   AF-A0A842SKZ3-F1
#
_cell.length_a   1.000
_cell.length_b   1.000
_cell.length_c   1.000
_cell.angle_alpha   90.00
_cell.angle_beta   90.00
_cell.angle_gamma   90.00
#
_symmetry.space_group_name_H-M   'P 1'
#
loop_
_entity.id
_entity.type
_entity.pdbx_description
1 polymer ?
#
loop_
_entity_poly.entity_id
_entity_poly.type
_entity_poly.pdbx_seq_one_letter_code
_entity_poly.pdbx_strand_id
1 'polypeptide(L)'
;MKLSKTEIITISELGKGNNSVPELANALKKSISQVYRIAKKLEKKEIAKLSDNSIKPESKTHVTMMLNLLAKAPNLSNPFSGTGIEIYKTIINPKTGSEIIKKTGLHKTTIFKKIRQGKKMSLILKKNKKYRINEKIWQDAKEFLIELKKYEESLDQRVPVNSTIYHKNEKEIVFSNKNDIDAQKTAFSAYEKYSIKLLLVTNYYYLPKKQLTKKEIFMHSLYIVEKDFSIKNIIFIALFYAKYKKEFSKIKHEIMDKLNKVFSGKEIKNYPTLEEIKDRAKVYDIKIK
;
A
#
# COMPACT_ATOMS: atom_id res chain seq x y z
N MET A 1 8.90 1.80 3.80
CA MET A 1 10.16 2.47 4.19
C MET A 1 10.69 1.94 5.52
N LYS A 2 11.96 1.51 5.61
CA LYS A 2 12.65 1.13 6.86
C LYS A 2 13.89 2.01 7.05
N LEU A 3 14.00 2.70 8.17
CA LEU A 3 15.11 3.63 8.47
C LEU A 3 15.81 3.24 9.77
N SER A 4 17.12 3.11 9.76
CA SER A 4 17.93 2.98 10.96
C SER A 4 17.80 4.23 11.83
N LYS A 5 18.16 4.09 13.11
CA LYS A 5 18.17 5.23 14.04
C LYS A 5 19.07 6.36 13.54
N THR A 6 20.25 6.04 13.02
CA THR A 6 21.20 7.02 12.48
C THR A 6 20.65 7.76 11.27
N GLU A 7 19.96 7.06 10.35
CA GLU A 7 19.29 7.71 9.23
C GLU A 7 18.20 8.69 9.71
N ILE A 8 17.42 8.33 10.72
CA ILE A 8 16.39 9.25 11.27
C ILE A 8 17.01 10.47 11.94
N ILE A 9 18.11 10.28 12.68
CA ILE A 9 18.83 11.42 13.29
C ILE A 9 19.40 12.31 12.18
N THR A 10 19.96 11.72 11.12
CA THR A 10 20.46 12.50 9.97
C THR A 10 19.35 13.33 9.32
N ILE A 11 18.16 12.75 9.14
CA ILE A 11 16.98 13.47 8.63
C ILE A 11 16.55 14.59 9.59
N SER A 12 16.61 14.36 10.92
CA SER A 12 16.36 15.41 11.91
C SER A 12 17.33 16.58 11.77
N GLU A 13 18.62 16.31 11.57
CA GLU A 13 19.65 17.35 11.36
C GLU A 13 19.44 18.11 10.04
N LEU A 14 19.12 17.41 8.94
CA LEU A 14 18.74 18.04 7.68
C LEU A 14 17.54 18.98 7.85
N GLY A 15 16.54 18.56 8.64
CA GLY A 15 15.36 19.38 8.94
C GLY A 15 15.66 20.62 9.78
N LYS A 16 16.81 20.66 10.47
CA LYS A 16 17.32 21.85 11.18
C LYS A 16 18.16 22.77 10.28
N GLY A 17 18.44 22.36 9.05
CA GLY A 17 19.26 23.10 8.09
C GLY A 17 20.72 22.65 8.00
N ASN A 18 21.13 21.63 8.75
CA ASN A 18 22.50 21.08 8.69
C ASN A 18 22.63 20.21 7.43
N ASN A 19 23.11 20.80 6.35
CA ASN A 19 23.09 20.18 5.02
C ASN A 19 24.48 19.81 4.51
N SER A 20 25.54 20.41 5.04
CA SER A 20 26.91 20.07 4.61
C SER A 20 27.37 18.76 5.24
N VAL A 21 28.17 17.98 4.49
CA VAL A 21 28.74 16.73 5.02
C VAL A 21 29.60 16.97 6.29
N PRO A 22 30.42 18.04 6.38
CA PRO A 22 31.15 18.37 7.61
C PRO A 22 30.24 18.70 8.81
N GLU A 23 29.19 19.49 8.63
CA GLU A 23 28.21 19.80 9.69
C GLU A 23 27.55 18.52 10.22
N LEU A 24 27.11 17.66 9.31
CA LEU A 24 26.48 16.39 9.66
C LEU A 24 27.46 15.43 10.34
N ALA A 25 28.73 15.41 9.94
CA ALA A 25 29.76 14.60 10.59
C ALA A 25 29.93 15.02 12.06
N ASN A 26 30.00 16.32 12.30
CA ASN A 26 30.12 16.89 13.64
C ASN A 26 28.86 16.62 14.48
N ALA A 27 27.67 16.92 13.95
CA ALA A 27 26.40 16.73 14.65
C ALA A 27 26.13 15.26 15.01
N LEU A 28 26.46 14.33 14.10
CA LEU A 28 26.25 12.90 14.30
C LEU A 28 27.38 12.23 15.10
N LYS A 29 28.49 12.93 15.36
CA LYS A 29 29.74 12.36 15.89
C LYS A 29 30.19 11.15 15.07
N LYS A 30 30.30 11.35 13.75
CA LYS A 30 30.65 10.33 12.74
C LYS A 30 31.77 10.83 11.85
N SER A 31 32.52 9.91 11.28
CA SER A 31 33.47 10.24 10.21
C SER A 31 32.72 10.70 8.95
N ILE A 32 33.36 11.56 8.17
CA ILE A 32 32.87 11.99 6.85
C ILE A 32 32.48 10.79 5.97
N SER A 33 33.31 9.74 5.94
CA SER A 33 33.04 8.51 5.19
C SER A 33 31.76 7.80 5.64
N GLN A 34 31.44 7.83 6.95
CA GLN A 34 30.18 7.28 7.46
C GLN A 34 28.98 8.13 7.05
N VAL A 35 29.11 9.47 7.03
CA VAL A 35 28.07 10.38 6.54
C VAL A 35 27.77 10.11 5.06
N TYR A 36 28.79 9.96 4.22
CA TYR A 36 28.61 9.56 2.81
C TYR A 36 27.88 8.22 2.66
N ARG A 37 28.19 7.23 3.51
CA ARG A 37 27.48 5.94 3.52
C ARG A 37 26.02 6.09 3.92
N ILE A 38 25.69 7.02 4.81
CA ILE A 38 24.30 7.33 5.18
C ILE A 38 23.61 8.04 4.02
N ALA A 39 24.25 9.03 3.39
CA ALA A 39 23.73 9.74 2.22
C ALA A 39 23.30 8.78 1.12
N LYS A 40 24.17 7.83 0.74
CA LYS A 40 23.86 6.79 -0.26
C LYS A 40 22.66 5.92 0.11
N LYS A 41 22.42 5.68 1.40
CA LYS A 41 21.24 4.91 1.84
C LYS A 41 19.95 5.74 1.81
N LEU A 42 20.04 7.03 2.11
CA LEU A 42 18.91 7.97 2.01
C LEU A 42 18.52 8.20 0.53
N GLU A 43 19.51 8.26 -0.35
CA GLU A 43 19.32 8.36 -1.80
C GLU A 43 18.60 7.14 -2.37
N LYS A 44 19.03 5.93 -2.00
CA LYS A 44 18.32 4.68 -2.36
C LYS A 44 16.87 4.62 -1.86
N LYS A 45 16.53 5.40 -0.84
CA LYS A 45 15.18 5.50 -0.27
C LYS A 45 14.42 6.73 -0.77
N GLU A 46 15.02 7.47 -1.71
CA GLU A 46 14.49 8.70 -2.29
C GLU A 46 14.10 9.76 -1.25
N ILE A 47 14.90 9.87 -0.18
CA ILE A 47 14.71 10.85 0.90
C ILE A 47 15.59 12.08 0.68
N ALA A 48 16.84 11.86 0.27
CA ALA A 48 17.81 12.93 0.05
C ALA A 48 18.88 12.48 -0.96
N LYS A 49 19.43 13.43 -1.70
CA LYS A 49 20.52 13.23 -2.67
C LYS A 49 21.79 13.93 -2.20
N LEU A 50 22.92 13.38 -2.61
CA LEU A 50 24.22 14.01 -2.44
C LEU A 50 24.51 14.92 -3.65
N SER A 51 24.78 16.21 -3.42
CA SER A 51 25.18 17.19 -4.43
C SER A 51 26.20 18.13 -3.81
N ASP A 52 27.35 18.31 -4.46
CA ASP A 52 28.37 19.32 -4.10
C ASP A 52 28.74 19.32 -2.60
N ASN A 53 29.10 18.14 -2.08
CA ASN A 53 29.45 17.95 -0.66
C ASN A 53 28.33 18.32 0.35
N SER A 54 27.10 18.41 -0.14
CA SER A 54 25.88 18.64 0.64
C SER A 54 24.87 17.53 0.43
N ILE A 55 24.05 17.27 1.44
CA ILE A 55 22.94 16.34 1.36
C ILE A 55 21.65 17.16 1.27
N LYS A 56 21.01 17.13 0.11
CA LYS A 56 19.80 17.89 -0.18
C LYS A 56 18.58 16.97 -0.10
N PRO A 57 17.57 17.27 0.73
CA PRO A 57 16.35 16.49 0.75
C PRO A 57 15.60 16.52 -0.58
N GLU A 58 14.90 15.44 -0.90
CA GLU A 58 14.03 15.36 -2.08
C GLU A 58 12.78 16.21 -1.90
N SER A 59 12.32 16.85 -2.98
CA SER A 59 11.13 17.71 -3.01
C SER A 59 9.83 16.91 -3.05
N LYS A 60 9.61 16.03 -2.07
CA LYS A 60 8.39 15.21 -1.91
C LYS A 60 7.66 15.58 -0.63
N THR A 61 6.34 15.69 -0.68
CA THR A 61 5.50 16.11 0.47
C THR A 61 5.80 15.31 1.75
N HIS A 62 5.84 13.97 1.66
CA HIS A 62 6.13 13.13 2.82
C HIS A 62 7.57 13.30 3.35
N VAL A 63 8.54 13.67 2.51
CA VAL A 63 9.91 13.98 2.93
C VAL A 63 9.93 15.30 3.70
N THR A 64 9.30 16.34 3.18
CA THR A 64 9.16 17.64 3.86
C THR A 64 8.46 17.51 5.22
N MET A 65 7.35 16.76 5.27
CA MET A 65 6.65 16.46 6.53
C MET A 65 7.55 15.72 7.52
N MET A 66 8.33 14.74 7.05
CA MET A 66 9.25 13.97 7.88
C MET A 66 10.36 14.85 8.47
N LEU A 67 10.97 15.73 7.65
CA LEU A 67 12.00 16.68 8.09
C LEU A 67 11.45 17.59 9.20
N ASN A 68 10.30 18.24 8.94
CA ASN A 68 9.69 19.16 9.90
C ASN A 68 9.33 18.46 11.22
N LEU A 69 8.74 17.26 11.14
CA LEU A 69 8.39 16.46 12.31
C LEU A 69 9.64 16.09 13.14
N LEU A 70 10.70 15.64 12.48
CA LEU A 70 11.92 15.18 13.16
C LEU A 70 12.81 16.32 13.63
N ALA A 71 12.77 17.48 12.99
CA ALA A 71 13.43 18.69 13.47
C ALA A 71 12.82 19.15 14.80
N LYS A 72 11.48 19.18 14.89
CA LYS A 72 10.73 19.53 16.11
C LYS A 72 10.83 18.45 17.20
N ALA A 73 10.86 17.17 16.82
CA ALA A 73 10.86 16.04 17.74
C ALA A 73 11.93 14.98 17.43
N PRO A 74 13.23 15.28 17.66
CA PRO A 74 14.33 14.34 17.40
C PRO A 74 14.25 13.03 18.20
N ASN A 75 13.56 13.05 19.34
CA ASN A 75 13.31 11.88 20.18
C ASN A 75 12.47 10.79 19.46
N LEU A 76 11.75 11.13 18.38
CA LEU A 76 11.04 10.16 17.54
C LEU A 76 11.98 9.20 16.81
N SER A 77 13.30 9.47 16.79
CA SER A 77 14.31 8.55 16.25
C SER A 77 14.23 7.13 16.82
N ASN A 78 13.90 6.99 18.10
CA ASN A 78 13.72 5.68 18.72
C ASN A 78 12.46 4.95 18.20
N PRO A 79 11.23 5.47 18.38
CA PRO A 79 10.03 4.79 17.94
C PRO A 79 9.99 4.61 16.42
N PHE A 80 10.47 5.55 15.60
CA PHE A 80 10.36 5.48 14.14
C PHE A 80 11.41 4.54 13.49
N SER A 81 12.52 4.27 14.17
CA SER A 81 13.59 3.43 13.60
C SER A 81 13.18 1.97 13.29
N GLY A 82 13.91 1.32 12.40
CA GLY A 82 13.67 -0.04 11.94
C GLY A 82 12.28 -0.20 11.35
N THR A 83 11.48 -1.06 11.97
CA THR A 83 10.09 -1.36 11.61
C THR A 83 9.06 -0.40 12.24
N GLY A 84 9.52 0.66 12.93
CA GLY A 84 8.66 1.61 13.63
C GLY A 84 7.61 2.27 12.74
N ILE A 85 8.07 2.95 11.69
CA ILE A 85 7.19 3.60 10.70
C ILE A 85 6.21 2.60 10.07
N GLU A 86 6.69 1.41 9.71
CA GLU A 86 5.86 0.34 9.14
C GLU A 86 4.71 -0.07 10.07
N ILE A 87 5.02 -0.30 11.35
CA ILE A 87 4.02 -0.63 12.36
C ILE A 87 3.05 0.54 12.54
N TYR A 88 3.52 1.78 12.64
CA TYR A 88 2.67 2.93 12.91
C TYR A 88 1.73 3.28 11.75
N LYS A 89 2.14 3.06 10.50
CA LYS A 89 1.22 3.15 9.35
C LYS A 89 0.03 2.20 9.47
N THR A 90 0.19 1.02 10.08
CA THR A 90 -0.92 0.08 10.22
C THR A 90 -1.98 0.55 11.23
N ILE A 91 -1.60 1.40 12.19
CA ILE A 91 -2.47 1.89 13.27
C ILE A 91 -2.93 3.34 13.05
N ILE A 92 -2.76 3.89 11.83
CA ILE A 92 -3.47 5.11 11.39
C ILE A 92 -4.97 4.95 11.68
N ASN A 93 -5.51 3.76 11.39
CA ASN A 93 -6.82 3.32 11.87
C ASN A 93 -6.63 2.43 13.11
N PRO A 94 -7.44 2.56 14.18
CA PRO A 94 -7.23 1.79 15.40
C PRO A 94 -7.23 0.26 15.19
N LYS A 95 -6.17 -0.42 15.64
CA LYS A 95 -6.03 -1.89 15.50
C LYS A 95 -5.53 -2.58 16.76
N THR A 96 -5.97 -3.81 16.96
CA THR A 96 -5.45 -4.73 17.98
C THR A 96 -4.05 -5.23 17.64
N GLY A 97 -3.34 -5.77 18.63
CA GLY A 97 -2.03 -6.37 18.40
C GLY A 97 -2.03 -7.52 17.40
N SER A 98 -3.08 -8.36 17.41
CA SER A 98 -3.25 -9.47 16.46
C SER A 98 -3.46 -8.99 15.02
N GLU A 99 -4.25 -7.94 14.82
CA GLU A 99 -4.45 -7.34 13.50
C GLU A 99 -3.15 -6.72 12.95
N ILE A 100 -2.32 -6.13 13.81
CA ILE A 100 -1.00 -5.59 13.42
C ILE A 100 -0.06 -6.73 13.03
N ILE A 101 -0.01 -7.81 13.81
CA ILE A 101 0.80 -9.02 13.49
C ILE A 101 0.37 -9.57 12.13
N LYS A 102 -0.93 -9.79 11.92
CA LYS A 102 -1.45 -10.32 10.66
C LYS A 102 -1.12 -9.41 9.47
N LYS A 103 -1.20 -8.09 9.64
CA LYS A 103 -0.96 -7.13 8.55
C LYS A 103 0.52 -6.95 8.21
N THR A 104 1.40 -6.99 9.21
CA THR A 104 2.84 -6.74 9.02
C THR A 104 3.66 -8.01 8.81
N GLY A 105 3.18 -9.17 9.28
CA GLY A 105 3.97 -10.41 9.34
C GLY A 105 5.15 -10.35 10.32
N LEU A 106 5.29 -9.28 11.12
CA LEU A 106 6.40 -9.11 12.04
C LEU A 106 6.20 -9.90 13.34
N HIS A 107 7.31 -10.31 13.94
CA HIS A 107 7.27 -11.03 15.22
C HIS A 107 6.65 -10.18 16.34
N LYS A 108 5.89 -10.85 17.22
CA LYS A 108 5.16 -10.25 18.34
C LYS A 108 6.05 -9.32 19.17
N THR A 109 7.25 -9.79 19.55
CA THR A 109 8.18 -9.00 20.39
C THR A 109 8.64 -7.71 19.71
N THR A 110 8.87 -7.73 18.40
CA THR A 110 9.23 -6.54 17.61
C THR A 110 8.12 -5.50 17.62
N ILE A 111 6.87 -5.94 17.40
CA ILE A 111 5.71 -5.05 17.41
C ILE A 111 5.52 -4.41 18.78
N PHE A 112 5.48 -5.21 19.85
CA PHE A 112 5.26 -4.67 21.19
C PHE A 112 6.43 -3.82 21.70
N LYS A 113 7.67 -4.10 21.27
CA LYS A 113 8.83 -3.23 21.54
C LYS A 113 8.61 -1.83 20.95
N LYS A 114 8.17 -1.74 19.68
CA LYS A 114 7.88 -0.46 19.01
C LYS A 114 6.66 0.24 19.57
N ILE A 115 5.58 -0.47 19.88
CA ILE A 115 4.41 0.11 20.56
C ILE A 115 4.83 0.69 21.92
N ARG A 116 5.66 -0.02 22.70
CA ARG A 116 6.16 0.49 23.98
C ARG A 116 7.01 1.75 23.83
N GLN A 117 7.88 1.82 22.81
CA GLN A 117 8.64 3.03 22.50
C GLN A 117 7.73 4.21 22.18
N GLY A 118 6.70 4.00 21.34
CA GLY A 118 5.73 5.04 21.02
C GLY A 118 4.89 5.48 22.22
N LYS A 119 4.47 4.54 23.07
CA LYS A 119 3.75 4.85 24.32
C LYS A 119 4.55 5.72 25.28
N LYS A 120 5.86 5.47 25.43
CA LYS A 120 6.74 6.28 26.31
C LYS A 120 6.80 7.76 25.91
N MET A 121 6.48 8.07 24.66
CA MET A 121 6.48 9.43 24.12
C MET A 121 5.07 9.97 23.89
N SER A 122 4.06 9.30 24.45
CA SER A 122 2.64 9.64 24.21
C SER A 122 2.23 9.64 22.74
N LEU A 123 3.04 9.07 21.83
CA LEU A 123 2.74 8.92 20.40
C LEU A 123 1.59 7.94 20.19
N ILE A 124 1.55 6.87 20.98
CA ILE A 124 0.58 5.79 20.84
C ILE A 124 -0.29 5.69 22.09
N LEU A 125 -1.61 5.63 21.88
CA LEU A 125 -2.61 5.33 22.91
C LEU A 125 -3.15 3.91 22.75
N LYS A 126 -3.58 3.32 23.86
CA LYS A 126 -4.33 2.05 23.88
C LYS A 126 -5.73 2.31 24.45
N LYS A 127 -6.78 1.99 23.69
CA LYS A 127 -8.19 2.02 24.14
C LYS A 127 -8.88 0.76 23.64
N ASN A 128 -9.63 0.07 24.49
CA ASN A 128 -10.39 -1.15 24.14
C ASN A 128 -9.54 -2.20 23.39
N LYS A 129 -8.34 -2.49 23.90
CA LYS A 129 -7.34 -3.40 23.28
C LYS A 129 -6.80 -2.97 21.90
N LYS A 130 -7.25 -1.85 21.35
CA LYS A 130 -6.77 -1.26 20.08
C LYS A 130 -5.74 -0.17 20.35
N TYR A 131 -4.74 -0.10 19.48
CA TYR A 131 -3.71 0.92 19.44
C TYR A 131 -4.04 1.95 18.38
N ARG A 132 -3.78 3.23 18.67
CA ARG A 132 -3.95 4.35 17.75
C ARG A 132 -2.90 5.43 18.01
N ILE A 133 -2.67 6.29 17.02
CA ILE A 133 -1.84 7.48 17.20
C ILE A 133 -2.56 8.49 18.11
N ASN A 134 -1.82 9.18 18.96
CA ASN A 134 -2.34 10.25 19.81
C ASN A 134 -2.42 11.57 19.04
N GLU A 135 -3.51 11.75 18.31
CA GLU A 135 -3.72 12.90 17.42
C GLU A 135 -3.74 14.24 18.15
N LYS A 136 -4.09 14.25 19.45
CA LYS A 136 -4.07 15.48 20.27
C LYS A 136 -2.68 16.06 20.44
N ILE A 137 -1.64 15.22 20.43
CA ILE A 137 -0.23 15.64 20.64
C ILE A 137 0.58 15.49 19.35
N TRP A 138 0.26 14.48 18.55
CA TRP A 138 1.08 14.02 17.43
C TRP A 138 0.29 14.01 16.11
N GLN A 139 -0.42 15.10 15.85
CA GLN A 139 -1.15 15.29 14.58
C GLN A 139 -0.20 15.26 13.38
N ASP A 140 0.89 16.03 13.41
CA ASP A 140 1.94 16.05 12.37
C ASP A 140 2.47 14.63 12.07
N ALA A 141 2.63 13.79 13.09
CA ALA A 141 3.09 12.41 12.91
C ALA A 141 2.05 11.54 12.21
N LYS A 142 0.75 11.71 12.51
CA LYS A 142 -0.32 11.00 11.81
C LYS A 142 -0.40 11.46 10.35
N GLU A 143 -0.33 12.75 10.09
CA GLU A 143 -0.37 13.32 8.74
C GLU A 143 0.79 12.84 7.89
N PHE A 144 2.02 12.87 8.42
CA PHE A 144 3.19 12.27 7.79
C PHE A 144 2.96 10.79 7.44
N LEU A 145 2.44 9.98 8.38
CA LEU A 145 2.22 8.55 8.14
C LEU A 145 1.13 8.30 7.09
N ILE A 146 0.10 9.14 7.04
CA ILE A 146 -0.94 9.11 6.00
C ILE A 146 -0.33 9.45 4.65
N GLU A 147 0.44 10.52 4.55
CA GLU A 147 1.03 10.98 3.30
C GLU A 147 2.08 9.99 2.78
N LEU A 148 2.93 9.46 3.65
CA LEU A 148 3.87 8.40 3.30
C LEU A 148 3.13 7.15 2.80
N LYS A 149 2.04 6.78 3.46
CA LYS A 149 1.23 5.63 3.04
C LYS A 149 0.62 5.87 1.66
N LYS A 150 0.07 7.07 1.41
CA LYS A 150 -0.46 7.46 0.09
C LYS A 150 0.62 7.34 -0.98
N TYR A 151 1.80 7.92 -0.73
CA TYR A 151 2.95 7.86 -1.65
C TYR A 151 3.34 6.41 -1.98
N GLU A 152 3.49 5.56 -0.97
CA GLU A 152 3.85 4.16 -1.18
C GLU A 152 2.75 3.34 -1.88
N GLU A 153 1.48 3.72 -1.74
CA GLU A 153 0.33 3.05 -2.38
C GLU A 153 0.06 3.57 -3.81
N SER A 154 0.46 4.79 -4.14
CA SER A 154 0.23 5.41 -5.45
C SER A 154 1.38 5.24 -6.43
N LEU A 155 2.61 5.07 -5.94
CA LEU A 155 3.80 5.05 -6.78
C LEU A 155 4.62 3.77 -6.60
N ASP A 156 5.11 3.22 -7.72
CA ASP A 156 6.12 2.17 -7.77
C ASP A 156 6.96 2.38 -9.03
N GLN A 157 8.29 2.41 -8.90
CA GLN A 157 9.20 2.66 -10.03
C GLN A 157 9.07 1.64 -11.16
N ARG A 158 8.55 0.43 -10.87
CA ARG A 158 8.30 -0.61 -11.86
C ARG A 158 7.06 -0.35 -12.71
N VAL A 159 6.28 0.67 -12.37
CA VAL A 159 4.98 0.98 -12.96
C VAL A 159 5.01 2.38 -13.58
N PRO A 160 4.52 2.57 -14.81
CA PRO A 160 4.45 3.90 -15.42
C PRO A 160 3.65 4.89 -14.56
N VAL A 161 4.09 6.15 -14.51
CA VAL A 161 3.53 7.20 -13.63
C VAL A 161 2.02 7.45 -13.86
N ASN A 162 1.54 7.25 -15.09
CA ASN A 162 0.12 7.40 -15.45
C ASN A 162 -0.74 6.16 -15.15
N SER A 163 -0.27 5.25 -14.30
CA SER A 163 -0.97 4.02 -13.93
C SER A 163 -1.73 4.15 -12.60
N THR A 164 -2.76 3.33 -12.42
CA THR A 164 -3.43 3.17 -11.11
C THR A 164 -3.04 1.84 -10.49
N ILE A 165 -2.35 1.86 -9.34
CA ILE A 165 -2.01 0.64 -8.59
C ILE A 165 -3.21 0.22 -7.72
N TYR A 166 -3.66 -1.03 -7.84
CA TYR A 166 -4.76 -1.59 -7.05
C TYR A 166 -4.29 -2.48 -5.90
N HIS A 167 -3.21 -3.22 -6.11
CA HIS A 167 -2.59 -4.06 -5.09
C HIS A 167 -1.08 -4.05 -5.27
N LYS A 168 -0.35 -4.04 -4.16
CA LYS A 168 1.11 -4.01 -4.16
C LYS A 168 1.65 -4.63 -2.88
N ASN A 169 2.61 -5.53 -3.06
CA ASN A 169 3.48 -6.01 -1.99
C ASN A 169 4.92 -6.17 -2.53
N GLU A 170 5.82 -6.74 -1.73
CA GLU A 170 7.22 -6.92 -2.14
C GLU A 170 7.36 -7.84 -3.37
N LYS A 171 6.42 -8.79 -3.54
CA LYS A 171 6.48 -9.83 -4.57
C LYS A 171 5.70 -9.48 -5.83
N GLU A 172 4.62 -8.71 -5.71
CA GLU A 172 3.72 -8.48 -6.84
C GLU A 172 3.06 -7.10 -6.84
N ILE A 173 2.63 -6.69 -8.03
CA ILE A 173 1.86 -5.46 -8.26
C ILE A 173 0.73 -5.77 -9.24
N VAL A 174 -0.47 -5.31 -8.92
CA VAL A 174 -1.61 -5.21 -9.83
C VAL A 174 -1.88 -3.74 -10.10
N PHE A 175 -1.90 -3.35 -11.37
CA PHE A 175 -2.15 -1.96 -11.78
C PHE A 175 -2.94 -1.89 -13.09
N SER A 176 -3.48 -0.72 -13.42
CA SER A 176 -4.05 -0.43 -14.74
C SER A 176 -3.32 0.69 -15.44
N ASN A 177 -3.37 0.67 -16.78
CA ASN A 177 -2.89 1.73 -17.64
C ASN A 177 -3.75 1.79 -18.92
N LYS A 178 -4.01 3.01 -19.41
CA LYS A 178 -4.73 3.23 -20.67
C LYS A 178 -3.91 2.78 -21.88
N ASN A 179 -2.59 2.90 -21.79
CA ASN A 179 -1.68 2.47 -22.85
C ASN A 179 -1.47 0.96 -22.78
N ASP A 180 -1.10 0.35 -23.91
CA ASP A 180 -0.62 -1.02 -23.90
C ASP A 180 0.78 -1.06 -23.26
N ILE A 181 0.96 -1.88 -22.25
CA ILE A 181 2.20 -2.01 -21.49
C ILE A 181 2.70 -3.45 -21.67
N ASP A 182 4.00 -3.62 -21.92
CA ASP A 182 4.62 -4.94 -21.95
C ASP A 182 4.70 -5.56 -20.55
N ALA A 183 3.56 -6.03 -20.05
CA ALA A 183 3.40 -6.70 -18.78
C ALA A 183 2.33 -7.80 -18.90
N GLN A 184 2.24 -8.67 -17.90
CA GLN A 184 1.27 -9.76 -17.92
C GLN A 184 -0.15 -9.18 -17.74
N LYS A 185 -1.03 -9.32 -18.75
CA LYS A 185 -2.46 -8.98 -18.60
C LYS A 185 -3.12 -9.83 -17.51
N THR A 186 -3.92 -9.20 -16.68
CA THR A 186 -4.60 -9.80 -15.52
C THR A 186 -6.03 -9.27 -15.38
N ALA A 187 -6.78 -9.76 -14.39
CA ALA A 187 -8.13 -9.34 -14.05
C ALA A 187 -9.03 -9.26 -15.29
N PHE A 188 -9.78 -8.16 -15.47
CA PHE A 188 -10.69 -7.96 -16.59
C PHE A 188 -10.00 -8.08 -17.96
N SER A 189 -8.74 -7.62 -18.10
CA SER A 189 -7.99 -7.72 -19.36
C SER A 189 -7.55 -9.15 -19.71
N ALA A 190 -7.56 -10.07 -18.74
CA ALA A 190 -7.24 -11.48 -18.99
C ALA A 190 -8.48 -12.34 -19.30
N TYR A 191 -9.69 -11.81 -19.14
CA TYR A 191 -10.93 -12.56 -19.32
C TYR A 191 -11.18 -12.99 -20.76
N GLU A 192 -10.62 -12.29 -21.74
CA GLU A 192 -10.70 -12.67 -23.15
C GLU A 192 -10.08 -14.06 -23.40
N LYS A 193 -9.00 -14.42 -22.69
CA LYS A 193 -8.39 -15.77 -22.73
C LYS A 193 -9.35 -16.88 -22.30
N TYR A 194 -10.45 -16.50 -21.65
CA TYR A 194 -11.50 -17.38 -21.16
C TYR A 194 -12.84 -17.08 -21.85
N SER A 195 -12.81 -16.56 -23.07
CA SER A 195 -13.97 -16.27 -23.93
C SER A 195 -14.97 -15.27 -23.34
N ILE A 196 -14.51 -14.35 -22.50
CA ILE A 196 -15.32 -13.22 -22.02
C ILE A 196 -14.66 -11.94 -22.53
N LYS A 197 -15.08 -11.48 -23.71
CA LYS A 197 -14.53 -10.30 -24.39
C LYS A 197 -15.15 -9.02 -23.84
N LEU A 198 -14.40 -8.27 -23.04
CA LEU A 198 -14.85 -7.05 -22.42
C LEU A 198 -14.34 -5.82 -23.17
N LEU A 199 -15.20 -4.84 -23.40
CA LEU A 199 -14.80 -3.53 -23.89
C LEU A 199 -14.26 -2.70 -22.72
N LEU A 200 -12.94 -2.69 -22.58
CA LEU A 200 -12.24 -1.99 -21.50
C LEU A 200 -11.64 -0.68 -22.00
N VAL A 201 -11.79 0.38 -21.20
CA VAL A 201 -11.17 1.69 -21.44
C VAL A 201 -9.72 1.73 -20.92
N THR A 202 -9.37 0.80 -20.06
CA THR A 202 -8.03 0.66 -19.47
C THR A 202 -7.67 -0.82 -19.39
N ASN A 203 -6.38 -1.11 -19.53
CA ASN A 203 -5.87 -2.46 -19.41
C ASN A 203 -5.32 -2.71 -18.01
N TYR A 204 -5.45 -3.94 -17.53
CA TYR A 204 -5.01 -4.36 -16.21
C TYR A 204 -3.83 -5.33 -16.32
N TYR A 205 -2.80 -5.08 -15.53
CA TYR A 205 -1.51 -5.75 -15.61
C TYR A 205 -1.05 -6.27 -14.25
N TYR A 206 -0.18 -7.26 -14.32
CA TYR A 206 0.50 -7.90 -13.20
C TYR A 206 2.01 -7.87 -13.40
N LEU A 207 2.74 -7.59 -12.31
CA LEU A 207 4.18 -7.78 -12.21
C LEU A 207 4.50 -8.68 -11.01
N PRO A 208 5.53 -9.54 -11.07
CA PRO A 208 6.41 -9.77 -12.23
C PRO A 208 5.71 -10.56 -13.35
N LYS A 209 6.21 -10.44 -14.59
CA LYS A 209 5.66 -11.15 -15.74
C LYS A 209 5.76 -12.67 -15.50
N LYS A 210 4.61 -13.35 -15.39
CA LYS A 210 4.49 -14.79 -15.19
C LYS A 210 3.14 -15.28 -15.71
N GLN A 211 2.98 -16.58 -15.91
CA GLN A 211 1.65 -17.14 -16.17
C GLN A 211 0.79 -17.09 -14.91
N LEU A 212 -0.43 -16.61 -15.05
CA LEU A 212 -1.40 -16.48 -13.96
C LEU A 212 -2.46 -17.55 -14.05
N THR A 213 -2.75 -18.16 -12.92
CA THR A 213 -3.89 -19.07 -12.76
C THR A 213 -5.21 -18.28 -12.84
N LYS A 214 -6.31 -18.96 -13.19
CA LYS A 214 -7.67 -18.39 -13.14
C LYS A 214 -7.99 -17.77 -11.79
N LYS A 215 -7.56 -18.43 -10.71
CA LYS A 215 -7.78 -17.98 -9.33
C LYS A 215 -7.04 -16.67 -9.04
N GLU A 216 -5.77 -16.55 -9.45
CA GLU A 216 -5.03 -15.29 -9.32
C GLU A 216 -5.71 -14.18 -10.12
N ILE A 217 -6.06 -14.43 -11.38
CA ILE A 217 -6.77 -13.47 -12.24
C ILE A 217 -8.07 -13.00 -11.58
N PHE A 218 -8.85 -13.92 -11.00
CA PHE A 218 -10.07 -13.56 -10.28
C PHE A 218 -9.82 -12.75 -9.01
N MET A 219 -8.82 -13.11 -8.21
CA MET A 219 -8.43 -12.35 -7.02
C MET A 219 -7.98 -10.93 -7.40
N HIS A 220 -7.27 -10.77 -8.52
CA HIS A 220 -6.86 -9.47 -9.01
C HIS A 220 -8.06 -8.59 -9.41
N SER A 221 -9.12 -9.17 -9.98
CA SER A 221 -10.38 -8.46 -10.23
C SER A 221 -11.03 -7.97 -8.93
N LEU A 222 -10.98 -8.77 -7.86
CA LEU A 222 -11.49 -8.37 -6.55
C LEU A 222 -10.70 -7.19 -5.96
N TYR A 223 -9.35 -7.20 -6.04
CA TYR A 223 -8.52 -6.07 -5.59
C TYR A 223 -8.87 -4.76 -6.30
N ILE A 224 -9.20 -4.84 -7.60
CA ILE A 224 -9.61 -3.67 -8.37
C ILE A 224 -10.92 -3.10 -7.82
N VAL A 225 -11.93 -3.95 -7.62
CA VAL A 225 -13.26 -3.52 -7.16
C VAL A 225 -13.27 -3.05 -5.70
N GLU A 226 -12.40 -3.57 -4.85
CA GLU A 226 -12.23 -3.05 -3.49
C GLU A 226 -11.78 -1.58 -3.47
N LYS A 227 -11.02 -1.15 -4.47
CA LYS A 227 -10.49 0.23 -4.58
C LYS A 227 -11.32 1.12 -5.52
N ASP A 228 -11.86 0.55 -6.58
CA ASP A 228 -12.61 1.22 -7.64
C ASP A 228 -13.91 0.46 -7.92
N PHE A 229 -14.87 0.66 -7.02
CA PHE A 229 -16.16 -0.01 -7.06
C PHE A 229 -17.02 0.56 -8.18
N SER A 230 -17.44 -0.29 -9.11
CA SER A 230 -18.47 0.04 -10.10
C SER A 230 -19.34 -1.18 -10.39
N ILE A 231 -20.64 -0.94 -10.65
CA ILE A 231 -21.60 -2.00 -10.99
C ILE A 231 -21.11 -2.80 -12.21
N LYS A 232 -20.56 -2.12 -13.21
CA LYS A 232 -19.94 -2.75 -14.38
C LYS A 232 -18.84 -3.75 -14.02
N ASN A 233 -17.91 -3.36 -13.15
CA ASN A 233 -16.83 -4.26 -12.70
C ASN A 233 -17.38 -5.45 -11.89
N ILE A 234 -18.42 -5.23 -11.09
CA ILE A 234 -19.11 -6.31 -10.36
C ILE A 234 -19.75 -7.30 -11.34
N ILE A 235 -20.41 -6.82 -12.42
CA ILE A 235 -20.95 -7.69 -13.47
C ILE A 235 -19.82 -8.52 -14.09
N PHE A 236 -18.67 -7.93 -14.42
CA PHE A 236 -17.53 -8.68 -14.96
C PHE A 236 -17.06 -9.78 -14.01
N ILE A 237 -16.92 -9.49 -12.71
CA ILE A 237 -16.61 -10.48 -11.68
C ILE A 237 -17.68 -11.59 -11.65
N ALA A 238 -18.96 -11.22 -11.69
CA ALA A 238 -20.08 -12.16 -11.66
C ALA A 238 -20.04 -13.12 -12.87
N LEU A 239 -19.75 -12.61 -14.08
CA LEU A 239 -19.62 -13.43 -15.29
C LEU A 239 -18.50 -14.47 -15.17
N PHE A 240 -17.30 -14.03 -14.78
CA PHE A 240 -16.15 -14.93 -14.63
C PHE A 240 -16.37 -15.93 -13.50
N TYR A 241 -17.01 -15.49 -12.41
CA TYR A 241 -17.39 -16.37 -11.31
C TYR A 241 -18.40 -17.42 -11.72
N ALA A 242 -19.48 -17.03 -12.40
CA ALA A 242 -20.51 -17.96 -12.85
C ALA A 242 -19.92 -19.02 -13.80
N LYS A 243 -19.03 -18.63 -14.72
CA LYS A 243 -18.36 -19.55 -15.65
C LYS A 243 -17.50 -20.60 -14.95
N TYR A 244 -16.85 -20.25 -13.84
CA TYR A 244 -15.93 -21.13 -13.10
C TYR A 244 -16.35 -21.37 -11.65
N LYS A 245 -17.66 -21.39 -11.37
CA LYS A 245 -18.24 -21.44 -10.01
C LYS A 245 -17.64 -22.53 -9.11
N LYS A 246 -17.39 -23.72 -9.67
CA LYS A 246 -16.77 -24.85 -8.94
C LYS A 246 -15.36 -24.52 -8.47
N GLU A 247 -14.54 -23.92 -9.33
CA GLU A 247 -13.13 -23.58 -9.05
C GLU A 247 -13.03 -22.47 -7.99
N PHE A 248 -13.99 -21.55 -7.96
CA PHE A 248 -13.98 -20.37 -7.08
C PHE A 248 -14.83 -20.49 -5.82
N SER A 249 -15.62 -21.57 -5.68
CA SER A 249 -16.53 -21.80 -4.55
C SER A 249 -15.89 -21.70 -3.15
N LYS A 250 -14.58 -21.96 -3.04
CA LYS A 250 -13.82 -21.91 -1.78
C LYS A 250 -13.24 -20.53 -1.45
N ILE A 251 -13.39 -19.55 -2.35
CA ILE A 251 -12.85 -18.20 -2.14
C ILE A 251 -13.77 -17.45 -1.18
N LYS A 252 -13.25 -17.11 0.00
CA LYS A 252 -13.96 -16.31 1.00
C LYS A 252 -13.64 -14.83 0.80
N HIS A 253 -14.64 -14.03 0.41
CA HIS A 253 -14.49 -12.61 0.16
C HIS A 253 -15.83 -11.89 0.30
N GLU A 254 -15.85 -10.70 0.89
CA GLU A 254 -17.11 -9.97 1.17
C GLU A 254 -17.93 -9.68 -0.09
N ILE A 255 -17.25 -9.23 -1.17
CA ILE A 255 -17.86 -9.05 -2.50
C ILE A 255 -18.52 -10.34 -2.99
N MET A 256 -17.90 -11.50 -2.76
CA MET A 256 -18.44 -12.79 -3.16
C MET A 256 -19.62 -13.21 -2.30
N ASP A 257 -19.60 -12.93 -1.01
CA ASP A 257 -20.73 -13.19 -0.12
C ASP A 257 -21.97 -12.37 -0.53
N LYS A 258 -21.76 -11.12 -0.98
CA LYS A 258 -22.82 -10.28 -1.55
C LYS A 258 -23.26 -10.79 -2.92
N LEU A 259 -22.35 -11.10 -3.84
CA LEU A 259 -22.70 -11.66 -5.15
C LEU A 259 -23.46 -12.99 -5.04
N ASN A 260 -23.10 -13.88 -4.11
CA ASN A 260 -23.82 -15.14 -3.89
C ASN A 260 -25.27 -14.90 -3.45
N LYS A 261 -25.54 -13.85 -2.65
CA LYS A 261 -26.91 -13.44 -2.30
C LYS A 261 -27.67 -12.91 -3.53
N VAL A 262 -27.01 -12.15 -4.40
CA VAL A 262 -27.59 -11.72 -5.68
C VAL A 262 -27.92 -12.92 -6.57
N PHE A 263 -27.03 -13.91 -6.67
CA PHE A 263 -27.31 -15.16 -7.38
C PHE A 263 -28.49 -15.93 -6.78
N SER A 264 -28.76 -15.79 -5.47
CA SER A 264 -29.97 -16.34 -4.84
C SER A 264 -31.24 -15.49 -5.01
N GLY A 265 -31.20 -14.44 -5.83
CA GLY A 265 -32.33 -13.56 -6.09
C GLY A 265 -32.53 -12.43 -5.07
N LYS A 266 -31.59 -12.22 -4.14
CA LYS A 266 -31.68 -11.10 -3.19
C LYS A 266 -31.13 -9.82 -3.79
N GLU A 267 -31.89 -8.74 -3.68
CA GLU A 267 -31.41 -7.41 -4.03
C GLU A 267 -30.44 -6.90 -2.96
N ILE A 268 -29.31 -6.36 -3.42
CA ILE A 268 -28.31 -5.73 -2.57
C ILE A 268 -28.06 -4.32 -3.10
N LYS A 269 -28.17 -3.34 -2.22
CA LYS A 269 -27.88 -1.94 -2.56
C LYS A 269 -26.49 -1.80 -3.17
N ASN A 270 -26.40 -1.08 -4.29
CA ASN A 270 -25.20 -0.83 -5.08
C ASN A 270 -24.61 -2.07 -5.79
N TYR A 271 -25.32 -3.20 -5.84
CA TYR A 271 -24.94 -4.37 -6.64
C TYR A 271 -25.86 -4.52 -7.85
N PRO A 272 -25.41 -5.16 -8.94
CA PRO A 272 -26.28 -5.46 -10.06
C PRO A 272 -27.39 -6.44 -9.67
N THR A 273 -28.50 -6.40 -10.39
CA THR A 273 -29.60 -7.37 -10.23
C THR A 273 -29.22 -8.71 -10.87
N LEU A 274 -29.93 -9.77 -10.50
CA LEU A 274 -29.73 -11.08 -11.14
C LEU A 274 -30.05 -11.04 -12.64
N GLU A 275 -31.04 -10.24 -13.04
CA GLU A 275 -31.44 -10.06 -14.43
C GLU A 275 -30.33 -9.38 -15.26
N GLU A 276 -29.74 -8.29 -14.76
CA GLU A 276 -28.60 -7.63 -15.41
C GLU A 276 -27.42 -8.58 -15.64
N ILE A 277 -27.12 -9.44 -14.64
CA ILE A 277 -26.04 -10.44 -14.78
C ILE A 277 -26.45 -11.49 -15.82
N LYS A 278 -27.69 -11.99 -15.80
CA LYS A 278 -28.20 -12.98 -16.76
C LYS A 278 -28.16 -12.46 -18.19
N ASP A 279 -28.60 -11.23 -18.42
CA ASP A 279 -28.59 -10.63 -19.75
C ASP A 279 -27.18 -10.49 -20.30
N ARG A 280 -26.23 -10.10 -19.45
CA ARG A 280 -24.82 -10.07 -19.88
C ARG A 280 -24.22 -11.46 -20.05
N ALA A 281 -24.67 -12.45 -19.28
CA ALA A 281 -24.21 -13.82 -19.38
C ALA A 281 -24.67 -14.52 -20.66
N LYS A 282 -25.87 -14.21 -21.17
CA LYS A 282 -26.37 -14.70 -22.47
C LYS A 282 -25.41 -14.38 -23.61
N VAL A 283 -24.80 -13.19 -23.61
CA VAL A 283 -23.83 -12.76 -24.64
C VAL A 283 -22.59 -13.66 -24.71
N TYR A 284 -22.24 -14.36 -23.64
CA TYR A 284 -21.06 -15.22 -23.56
C TYR A 284 -21.40 -16.70 -23.33
N ASP A 285 -22.66 -17.10 -23.53
CA ASP A 285 -23.18 -18.45 -23.28
C ASP A 285 -22.90 -19.00 -21.87
N ILE A 286 -22.91 -18.11 -20.87
CA ILE A 286 -22.67 -18.47 -19.47
C ILE A 286 -24.00 -18.84 -18.81
N LYS A 287 -24.15 -20.09 -18.39
CA LYS A 287 -25.34 -20.57 -17.67
C LYS A 287 -25.28 -20.15 -16.19
N ILE A 288 -26.19 -19.28 -15.79
CA ILE A 288 -26.39 -18.91 -14.38
C ILE A 288 -27.49 -19.81 -13.80
N LYS A 289 -27.11 -20.61 -12.79
CA LYS A 289 -28.02 -21.41 -11.96
C LYS A 289 -28.23 -20.73 -10.62
#